data_AF-A0A9D5IE00-F1
#
_entry.id   AF-A0A9D5IE00-F1
#
_cell.length_a   1.000
_cell.length_b   1.000
_cell.length_c   1.000
_cell.angle_alpha   90.00
_cell.angle_beta   90.00
_cell.angle_gamma   90.00
#
_symmetry.space_group_name_H-M   'P 1'
#
loop_
_entity.id
_entity.type
_entity.pdbx_description
1 polymer ?
#
loop_
_entity_poly.entity_id
_entity_poly.type
_entity_poly.pdbx_seq_one_letter_code
_entity_poly.pdbx_strand_id
1 'polypeptide(L)'
;MLDPKRPFYTFVREERQFCAVLAHLLMQKGPNLGAFLNVVNARTGSSYPTEYLDEAEIYLEFAFLRDAWELLNAPLSHPGVRRTVGALASINQAKHTRIRLLLDRSGLTDFDIPSAADPATFNERFMGRAGRSVKHDISSPGRWSIPAMLKHVNGGKDVPFGVIEALAKLKWCFNIKPDLVLMLPGQPVLCVEAKLESGEGTYPSGDDAEALRRAFPTYKKPWRQFDIQAHLFGKLLAVSHTQIVVSRSAARPEDLTWAQVFGAMEMESSIPFVSQLVHQNKSLGIGGS
;
A
#
# COMPACT_ATOMS: atom_id res chain seq x y z
N MET A 1 26.15 -21.27 12.57
CA MET A 1 26.97 -21.80 11.46
C MET A 1 26.15 -21.66 10.19
N LEU A 2 26.67 -20.99 9.16
CA LEU A 2 26.00 -20.88 7.86
C LEU A 2 26.31 -22.15 7.07
N ASP A 3 25.30 -22.97 6.78
CA ASP A 3 25.45 -24.16 5.93
C ASP A 3 24.97 -23.83 4.50
N PRO A 4 25.88 -23.63 3.54
CA PRO A 4 25.52 -23.29 2.16
C PRO A 4 24.81 -24.43 1.42
N LYS A 5 24.83 -25.67 1.96
CA LYS A 5 24.12 -26.81 1.37
C LYS A 5 22.66 -26.89 1.82
N ARG A 6 22.30 -26.21 2.92
CA ARG A 6 20.93 -26.17 3.40
C ARG A 6 20.06 -25.37 2.42
N PRO A 7 19.00 -25.94 1.83
CA PRO A 7 18.16 -25.21 0.90
C PRO A 7 17.47 -24.02 1.59
N PHE A 8 17.56 -22.84 0.98
CA PHE A 8 17.05 -21.58 1.55
C PHE A 8 15.56 -21.63 1.89
N TYR A 9 14.75 -22.30 1.07
CA TYR A 9 13.32 -22.44 1.29
C TYR A 9 12.96 -23.12 2.61
N THR A 10 13.88 -23.88 3.24
CA THR A 10 13.62 -24.55 4.52
C THR A 10 13.69 -23.61 5.73
N PHE A 11 14.20 -22.39 5.56
CA PHE A 11 14.40 -21.43 6.65
C PHE A 11 14.13 -19.97 6.27
N VAL A 12 13.70 -19.67 5.04
CA VAL A 12 13.24 -18.33 4.67
C VAL A 12 12.06 -17.94 5.57
N ARG A 13 12.12 -16.71 6.10
CA ARG A 13 11.10 -16.13 6.98
C ARG A 13 10.50 -14.84 6.41
N GLU A 14 10.94 -14.42 5.23
CA GLU A 14 10.47 -13.22 4.55
C GLU A 14 9.04 -13.41 4.04
N GLU A 15 8.10 -12.62 4.56
CA GLU A 15 6.67 -12.67 4.21
C GLU A 15 6.41 -12.54 2.72
N ARG A 16 7.20 -11.71 2.02
CA ARG A 16 7.11 -11.50 0.57
C ARG A 16 7.29 -12.78 -0.23
N GLN A 17 8.12 -13.71 0.24
CA GLN A 17 8.34 -14.99 -0.46
C GLN A 17 7.08 -15.85 -0.44
N PHE A 18 6.37 -15.88 0.69
CA PHE A 18 5.13 -16.64 0.83
C PHE A 18 3.97 -15.97 0.08
N CYS A 19 3.92 -14.65 0.10
CA CYS A 19 2.96 -13.88 -0.69
C CYS A 19 3.14 -14.12 -2.20
N ALA A 20 4.38 -14.16 -2.68
CA ALA A 20 4.68 -14.49 -4.07
C ALA A 20 4.24 -15.91 -4.46
N VAL A 21 4.47 -16.90 -3.58
CA VAL A 21 4.00 -18.28 -3.81
C VAL A 21 2.47 -18.37 -3.79
N LEU A 22 1.80 -17.66 -2.88
CA LEU A 22 0.35 -17.58 -2.87
C LEU A 22 -0.17 -16.99 -4.19
N ALA A 23 0.34 -15.82 -4.60
CA ALA A 23 -0.07 -15.18 -5.85
C ALA A 23 0.16 -16.10 -7.07
N HIS A 24 1.30 -16.79 -7.13
CA HIS A 24 1.58 -17.79 -8.17
C HIS A 24 0.48 -18.86 -8.22
N LEU A 25 0.14 -19.47 -7.08
CA LEU A 25 -0.90 -20.51 -7.00
C LEU A 25 -2.29 -19.97 -7.39
N LEU A 26 -2.62 -18.73 -7.01
CA LEU A 26 -3.90 -18.11 -7.33
C LEU A 26 -4.04 -17.73 -8.81
N MET A 27 -2.92 -17.42 -9.50
CA MET A 27 -2.90 -17.08 -10.93
C MET A 27 -2.84 -18.29 -11.85
N GLN A 28 -2.69 -19.51 -11.32
CA GLN A 28 -2.72 -20.72 -12.12
C GLN A 28 -4.16 -21.03 -12.58
N LYS A 29 -4.27 -21.59 -13.78
CA LYS A 29 -5.53 -22.23 -14.19
C LYS A 29 -5.81 -23.40 -13.25
N GLY A 30 -7.00 -23.44 -12.66
CA GLY A 30 -7.40 -24.49 -11.75
C GLY A 30 -8.28 -23.98 -10.61
N PRO A 31 -8.45 -24.79 -9.55
CA PRO A 31 -9.40 -24.49 -8.49
C PRO A 31 -8.86 -23.57 -7.39
N ASN A 32 -7.55 -23.27 -7.37
CA ASN A 32 -6.88 -22.57 -6.26
C ASN A 32 -7.49 -21.21 -5.91
N LEU A 33 -7.82 -20.40 -6.91
CA LEU A 33 -8.45 -19.10 -6.66
C LEU A 33 -9.83 -19.25 -5.99
N GLY A 34 -10.66 -20.17 -6.50
CA GLY A 34 -11.96 -20.46 -5.90
C GLY A 34 -11.84 -21.05 -4.49
N ALA A 35 -10.89 -21.98 -4.29
CA ALA A 35 -10.60 -22.57 -2.98
C ALA A 35 -10.17 -21.50 -1.96
N PHE A 36 -9.33 -20.55 -2.39
CA PHE A 36 -8.89 -19.43 -1.55
C PHE A 36 -10.07 -18.55 -1.16
N LEU A 37 -10.89 -18.14 -2.13
CA LEU A 37 -12.07 -17.30 -1.88
C LEU A 37 -13.08 -18.01 -0.96
N ASN A 38 -13.23 -19.33 -1.07
CA ASN A 38 -14.06 -20.10 -0.14
C ASN A 38 -13.54 -20.03 1.30
N VAL A 39 -12.22 -20.14 1.51
CA VAL A 39 -11.61 -19.96 2.84
C VAL A 39 -11.85 -18.54 3.36
N VAL A 40 -11.70 -17.52 2.51
CA VAL A 40 -11.96 -16.11 2.87
C VAL A 40 -13.43 -15.89 3.21
N ASN A 41 -14.37 -16.38 2.40
CA ASN A 41 -15.81 -16.26 2.62
C ASN A 41 -16.23 -16.92 3.93
N ALA A 42 -15.78 -18.15 4.18
CA ALA A 42 -16.07 -18.89 5.41
C ALA A 42 -15.55 -18.16 6.66
N ARG A 43 -14.43 -17.44 6.55
CA ARG A 43 -13.82 -16.73 7.67
C ARG A 43 -14.42 -15.35 7.93
N THR A 44 -14.70 -14.61 6.86
CA THR A 44 -15.10 -13.19 6.94
C THR A 44 -16.60 -12.98 6.86
N GLY A 45 -17.37 -13.99 6.44
CA GLY A 45 -18.78 -13.84 6.08
C GLY A 45 -18.99 -13.07 4.76
N SER A 46 -17.93 -12.83 4.00
CA SER A 46 -18.03 -12.25 2.65
C SER A 46 -18.69 -13.25 1.68
N SER A 47 -19.06 -12.77 0.50
CA SER A 47 -19.69 -13.57 -0.55
C SER A 47 -18.99 -13.34 -1.89
N TYR A 48 -17.67 -13.47 -1.91
CA TYR A 48 -16.91 -13.45 -3.16
C TYR A 48 -17.38 -14.60 -4.06
N PRO A 49 -17.72 -14.32 -5.33
CA PRO A 49 -18.15 -15.35 -6.26
C PRO A 49 -17.01 -16.32 -6.56
N THR A 50 -17.38 -17.54 -6.94
CA THR A 50 -16.44 -18.56 -7.42
C THR A 50 -16.61 -18.82 -8.92
N GLU A 51 -17.54 -18.09 -9.54
CA GLU A 51 -17.78 -17.94 -10.97
C GLU A 51 -16.98 -16.76 -11.55
N TYR A 52 -16.65 -16.81 -12.84
CA TYR A 52 -15.91 -15.76 -13.59
C TYR A 52 -14.53 -15.40 -13.02
N LEU A 53 -13.84 -16.39 -12.46
CA LEU A 53 -12.50 -16.22 -11.87
C LEU A 53 -11.41 -15.91 -12.92
N ASP A 54 -11.70 -16.12 -14.19
CA ASP A 54 -10.82 -15.78 -15.31
C ASP A 54 -10.67 -14.27 -15.55
N GLU A 55 -11.59 -13.46 -15.00
CA GLU A 55 -11.51 -11.99 -15.01
C GLU A 55 -10.82 -11.41 -13.76
N ALA A 56 -10.34 -12.26 -12.85
CA ALA A 56 -9.71 -11.81 -11.62
C ALA A 56 -8.36 -11.13 -11.89
N GLU A 57 -8.13 -9.98 -11.26
CA GLU A 57 -6.83 -9.30 -11.26
C GLU A 57 -6.14 -9.50 -9.92
N ILE A 58 -4.90 -10.00 -9.94
CA ILE A 58 -4.10 -10.25 -8.73
C ILE A 58 -2.81 -9.43 -8.81
N TYR A 59 -2.61 -8.57 -7.81
CA TYR A 59 -1.48 -7.68 -7.71
C TYR A 59 -0.64 -7.98 -6.48
N LEU A 60 0.69 -7.95 -6.63
CA LEU A 60 1.65 -8.00 -5.53
C LEU A 60 2.24 -6.61 -5.27
N GLU A 61 2.51 -6.30 -4.00
CA GLU A 61 3.04 -5.00 -3.57
C GLU A 61 2.27 -3.81 -4.18
N PHE A 62 0.95 -3.80 -4.02
CA PHE A 62 0.03 -2.88 -4.71
C PHE A 62 0.26 -1.41 -4.34
N ALA A 63 1.06 -0.69 -5.14
CA ALA A 63 1.47 0.69 -4.88
C ALA A 63 0.69 1.73 -5.71
N PHE A 64 -0.64 1.56 -5.78
CA PHE A 64 -1.51 2.22 -6.75
C PHE A 64 -1.30 3.73 -6.88
N LEU A 65 -1.33 4.50 -5.79
CA LEU A 65 -1.19 5.97 -5.88
C LEU A 65 0.19 6.40 -6.36
N ARG A 66 1.24 5.65 -5.99
CA ARG A 66 2.60 5.92 -6.47
C ARG A 66 2.73 5.63 -7.95
N ASP A 67 2.17 4.52 -8.41
CA ASP A 67 2.30 4.11 -9.81
C ASP A 67 1.40 4.99 -10.71
N ALA A 68 0.19 5.32 -10.24
CA ALA A 68 -0.69 6.29 -10.90
C ALA A 68 -0.08 7.70 -10.97
N TRP A 69 0.78 8.08 -10.02
CA TRP A 69 1.54 9.31 -10.08
C TRP A 69 2.61 9.28 -11.17
N GLU A 70 3.30 8.14 -11.32
CA GLU A 70 4.33 7.97 -12.35
C GLU A 70 3.73 7.97 -13.76
N LEU A 71 2.50 7.47 -13.93
CA LEU A 71 1.78 7.55 -15.21
C LEU A 71 1.59 9.00 -15.71
N LEU A 72 1.57 9.99 -14.81
CA LEU A 72 1.51 11.40 -15.22
C LEU A 72 2.80 11.86 -15.91
N ASN A 73 3.91 11.18 -15.68
CA ASN A 73 5.19 11.44 -16.34
C ASN A 73 5.35 10.69 -17.66
N ALA A 74 4.48 9.71 -17.97
CA ALA A 74 4.59 8.86 -19.15
C ALA A 74 4.80 9.61 -20.49
N PRO A 75 4.16 10.78 -20.73
CA PRO A 75 4.42 11.55 -21.95
C PRO A 75 5.89 11.98 -22.13
N LEU A 76 6.67 12.11 -21.04
CA LEU A 76 8.09 12.46 -21.08
C LEU A 76 9.01 11.25 -21.29
N SER A 77 8.49 10.03 -21.11
CA SER A 77 9.27 8.80 -21.17
C SER A 77 9.39 8.23 -22.59
N HIS A 78 8.62 8.76 -23.55
CA HIS A 78 8.69 8.31 -24.94
C HIS A 78 9.99 8.75 -25.63
N PRO A 79 10.73 7.82 -26.28
CA PRO A 79 11.91 8.16 -27.06
C PRO A 79 11.59 9.24 -28.11
N GLY A 80 12.35 10.34 -28.09
CA GLY A 80 12.17 11.45 -29.02
C GLY A 80 11.28 12.59 -28.53
N VAL A 81 10.56 12.45 -27.41
CA VAL A 81 9.84 13.57 -26.80
C VAL A 81 10.83 14.49 -26.09
N ARG A 82 10.99 15.71 -26.61
CA ARG A 82 11.76 16.75 -25.91
C ARG A 82 10.96 17.23 -24.70
N ARG A 83 11.63 17.30 -23.55
CA ARG A 83 11.10 17.91 -22.34
C ARG A 83 11.01 19.42 -22.52
N THR A 84 9.93 19.90 -23.13
CA THR A 84 9.66 21.33 -23.34
C THR A 84 9.07 21.94 -22.07
N VAL A 85 9.19 23.27 -21.95
CA VAL A 85 8.56 24.04 -20.85
C VAL A 85 7.05 23.81 -20.84
N GLY A 86 6.40 23.78 -22.02
CA GLY A 86 4.96 23.53 -22.14
C GLY A 86 4.54 22.14 -21.67
N ALA A 87 5.30 21.09 -22.02
CA ALA A 87 5.01 19.73 -21.57
C ALA A 87 5.12 19.60 -20.04
N LEU A 88 6.16 20.18 -19.44
CA LEU A 88 6.33 20.21 -17.99
C LEU A 88 5.20 20.95 -17.27
N ALA A 89 4.79 22.11 -17.80
CA ALA A 89 3.67 22.87 -17.25
C ALA A 89 2.36 22.05 -17.26
N SER A 90 2.08 21.35 -18.36
CA SER A 90 0.90 20.46 -18.47
C SER A 90 0.94 19.32 -17.45
N ILE A 91 2.10 18.71 -17.22
CA ILE A 91 2.25 17.62 -16.25
C ILE A 91 2.10 18.12 -14.83
N ASN A 92 2.70 19.27 -14.49
CA ASN A 92 2.51 19.88 -13.18
C ASN A 92 1.06 20.26 -12.94
N GLN A 93 0.35 20.75 -13.95
CA GLN A 93 -1.08 21.02 -13.84
C GLN A 93 -1.88 19.74 -13.56
N ALA A 94 -1.57 18.63 -14.22
CA ALA A 94 -2.22 17.34 -13.98
C ALA A 94 -1.92 16.81 -12.56
N LYS A 95 -0.66 16.90 -12.10
CA LYS A 95 -0.22 16.55 -10.74
C LYS A 95 -0.95 17.37 -9.69
N HIS A 96 -1.01 18.68 -9.87
CA HIS A 96 -1.71 19.60 -8.99
C HIS A 96 -3.20 19.28 -8.93
N THR A 97 -3.85 19.05 -10.08
CA THR A 97 -5.27 18.67 -10.16
C THR A 97 -5.54 17.36 -9.41
N ARG A 98 -4.65 16.36 -9.56
CA ARG A 98 -4.74 15.10 -8.83
C ARG A 98 -4.60 15.30 -7.31
N ILE A 99 -3.65 16.13 -6.87
CA ILE A 99 -3.48 16.43 -5.44
C ILE A 99 -4.74 17.10 -4.89
N ARG A 100 -5.30 18.09 -5.59
CA ARG A 100 -6.56 18.75 -5.18
C ARG A 100 -7.69 17.73 -5.00
N LEU A 101 -7.93 16.87 -6.00
CA LEU A 101 -8.94 15.82 -5.91
C LEU A 101 -8.75 14.91 -4.68
N LEU A 102 -7.51 14.52 -4.38
CA LEU A 102 -7.21 13.66 -3.23
C LEU A 102 -7.40 14.41 -1.90
N LEU A 103 -7.04 15.69 -1.83
CA LEU A 103 -7.31 16.54 -0.66
C LEU A 103 -8.81 16.69 -0.42
N ASP A 104 -9.59 16.93 -1.47
CA ASP A 104 -11.05 17.02 -1.39
C ASP A 104 -11.64 15.71 -0.83
N ARG A 105 -11.19 14.55 -1.32
CA ARG A 105 -11.57 13.22 -0.81
C ARG A 105 -11.15 12.98 0.65
N SER A 106 -10.09 13.64 1.10
CA SER A 106 -9.66 13.64 2.50
C SER A 106 -10.39 14.68 3.36
N GLY A 107 -11.37 15.42 2.81
CA GLY A 107 -12.14 16.43 3.53
C GLY A 107 -11.46 17.80 3.62
N LEU A 108 -10.46 18.06 2.77
CA LEU A 108 -9.68 19.30 2.71
C LEU A 108 -10.03 20.14 1.47
N THR A 109 -11.33 20.34 1.22
CA THR A 109 -11.85 21.03 0.01
C THR A 109 -11.28 22.44 -0.18
N ASP A 110 -11.23 23.20 0.92
CA ASP A 110 -10.78 24.60 0.90
C ASP A 110 -9.30 24.76 1.27
N PHE A 111 -8.55 23.66 1.34
CA PHE A 111 -7.14 23.74 1.70
C PHE A 111 -6.34 24.39 0.57
N ASP A 112 -5.81 25.57 0.84
CA ASP A 112 -4.99 26.29 -0.13
C ASP A 112 -3.70 25.51 -0.45
N ILE A 113 -3.37 25.36 -1.74
CA ILE A 113 -2.12 24.77 -2.21
C ILE A 113 -1.48 25.70 -3.24
N PRO A 114 -0.14 25.80 -3.29
CA PRO A 114 0.53 26.70 -4.24
C PRO A 114 0.23 26.35 -5.69
N SER A 115 0.33 27.34 -6.57
CA SER A 115 0.08 27.17 -8.00
C SER A 115 0.98 26.11 -8.65
N ALA A 116 0.43 25.37 -9.60
CA ALA A 116 1.18 24.44 -10.44
C ALA A 116 2.27 25.12 -11.30
N ALA A 117 2.15 26.42 -11.53
CA ALA A 117 3.13 27.23 -12.25
C ALA A 117 4.40 27.52 -11.44
N ASP A 118 4.39 27.27 -10.12
CA ASP A 118 5.56 27.44 -9.24
C ASP A 118 5.84 26.16 -8.43
N PRO A 119 6.43 25.13 -9.07
CA PRO A 119 6.76 23.88 -8.38
C PRO A 119 7.76 24.05 -7.24
N ALA A 120 8.64 25.06 -7.29
CA ALA A 120 9.61 25.30 -6.23
C ALA A 120 8.91 25.72 -4.93
N THR A 121 8.00 26.70 -5.01
CA THR A 121 7.17 27.11 -3.87
C THR A 121 6.24 26.00 -3.42
N PHE A 122 5.65 25.25 -4.36
CA PHE A 122 4.84 24.06 -4.05
C PHE A 122 5.63 23.07 -3.20
N ASN A 123 6.78 22.63 -3.68
CA ASN A 123 7.59 21.61 -3.02
C ASN A 123 8.15 22.12 -1.70
N GLU A 124 8.55 23.38 -1.60
CA GLU A 124 8.99 23.96 -0.33
C GLU A 124 7.91 23.85 0.75
N ARG A 125 6.64 24.12 0.40
CA ARG A 125 5.53 24.05 1.36
C ARG A 125 5.41 22.68 2.03
N PHE A 126 5.63 21.61 1.27
CA PHE A 126 5.43 20.25 1.76
C PHE A 126 6.72 19.50 2.12
N MET A 127 7.89 19.92 1.62
CA MET A 127 9.18 19.25 1.83
C MET A 127 10.22 20.15 2.52
N GLY A 128 9.88 21.40 2.82
CA GLY A 128 10.79 22.38 3.42
C GLY A 128 11.92 22.76 2.48
N ARG A 129 13.11 23.04 3.04
CA ARG A 129 14.27 23.49 2.26
C ARG A 129 14.68 22.51 1.15
N ALA A 130 14.52 21.20 1.38
CA ALA A 130 14.82 20.18 0.37
C ALA A 130 13.94 20.34 -0.87
N GLY A 131 12.69 20.78 -0.70
CA GLY A 131 11.75 21.03 -1.80
C GLY A 131 12.20 22.13 -2.76
N ARG A 132 12.92 23.16 -2.29
CA ARG A 132 13.45 24.25 -3.14
C ARG A 132 14.42 23.78 -4.22
N SER A 133 15.05 22.63 -4.00
CA SER A 133 15.97 22.04 -5.00
C SER A 133 15.22 21.46 -6.21
N VAL A 134 13.93 21.15 -6.05
CA VAL A 134 13.07 20.58 -7.10
C VAL A 134 12.26 21.71 -7.73
N LYS A 135 12.84 22.38 -8.74
CA LYS A 135 12.31 23.64 -9.30
C LYS A 135 11.29 23.49 -10.42
N HIS A 136 11.29 22.34 -11.11
CA HIS A 136 10.57 22.19 -12.38
C HIS A 136 9.44 21.17 -12.31
N ASP A 137 9.33 20.44 -11.21
CA ASP A 137 8.39 19.32 -11.09
C ASP A 137 7.72 19.32 -9.73
N ILE A 138 6.41 19.13 -9.69
CA ILE A 138 5.71 18.91 -8.42
C ILE A 138 6.08 17.53 -7.91
N SER A 139 6.56 17.46 -6.67
CA SER A 139 6.97 16.22 -6.03
C SER A 139 5.78 15.40 -5.54
N SER A 140 5.92 14.08 -5.60
CA SER A 140 4.92 13.14 -5.08
C SER A 140 4.60 13.40 -3.60
N PRO A 141 3.31 13.30 -3.19
CA PRO A 141 2.92 13.35 -1.78
C PRO A 141 3.66 12.37 -0.86
N GLY A 142 4.12 11.22 -1.39
CA GLY A 142 4.93 10.28 -0.62
C GLY A 142 6.20 10.90 -0.03
N ARG A 143 6.74 11.95 -0.66
CA ARG A 143 7.95 12.68 -0.25
C ARG A 143 7.71 13.86 0.70
N TRP A 144 6.46 14.17 1.02
CA TRP A 144 6.15 15.29 1.94
C TRP A 144 6.76 15.05 3.33
N SER A 145 6.89 16.11 4.12
CA SER A 145 7.49 16.07 5.45
C SER A 145 6.53 16.68 6.45
N ILE A 146 6.23 15.95 7.52
CA ILE A 146 5.37 16.46 8.60
C ILE A 146 5.95 17.74 9.21
N PRO A 147 7.25 17.82 9.57
CA PRO A 147 7.87 19.07 10.00
C PRO A 147 7.64 20.26 9.04
N ALA A 148 7.75 20.02 7.73
CA ALA A 148 7.55 21.08 6.74
C ALA A 148 6.09 21.54 6.69
N MET A 149 5.14 20.60 6.65
CA MET A 149 3.72 20.90 6.64
C MET A 149 3.30 21.68 7.89
N LEU A 150 3.77 21.27 9.08
CA LEU A 150 3.51 21.99 10.33
C LEU A 150 4.00 23.44 10.31
N LYS A 151 5.14 23.70 9.66
CA LYS A 151 5.70 25.05 9.56
C LYS A 151 4.87 25.95 8.63
N HIS A 152 4.33 25.40 7.55
CA HIS A 152 3.72 26.19 6.48
C HIS A 152 2.20 26.24 6.53
N VAL A 153 1.52 25.26 7.12
CA VAL A 153 0.08 25.35 7.35
C VAL A 153 -0.16 26.48 8.36
N ASN A 154 -0.98 27.45 7.97
CA ASN A 154 -1.38 28.61 8.76
C ASN A 154 -0.23 29.52 9.29
N GLY A 155 0.86 29.67 8.52
CA GLY A 155 1.96 30.56 8.89
C GLY A 155 2.67 30.20 10.21
N GLY A 156 2.55 28.93 10.64
CA GLY A 156 3.14 28.43 11.87
C GLY A 156 2.32 28.68 13.14
N LYS A 157 1.05 29.11 13.05
CA LYS A 157 0.15 29.28 14.21
C LYS A 157 -1.06 28.35 14.12
N ASP A 158 -1.43 27.72 15.23
CA ASP A 158 -2.68 26.98 15.44
C ASP A 158 -3.20 26.17 14.24
N VAL A 159 -2.39 25.24 13.75
CA VAL A 159 -2.82 24.30 12.72
C VAL A 159 -3.78 23.28 13.34
N PRO A 160 -5.02 23.14 12.87
CA PRO A 160 -5.90 22.08 13.37
C PRO A 160 -5.31 20.70 13.12
N PHE A 161 -5.30 19.84 14.13
CA PHE A 161 -4.76 18.48 14.03
C PHE A 161 -5.37 17.71 12.83
N GLY A 162 -6.68 17.86 12.60
CA GLY A 162 -7.37 17.20 11.49
C GLY A 162 -6.80 17.53 10.11
N VAL A 163 -6.28 18.75 9.91
CA VAL A 163 -5.63 19.13 8.64
C VAL A 163 -4.31 18.40 8.46
N ILE A 164 -3.47 18.37 9.50
CA ILE A 164 -2.19 17.65 9.44
C ILE A 164 -2.44 16.16 9.33
N GLU A 165 -3.39 15.60 10.07
CA GLU A 165 -3.76 14.19 9.97
C GLU A 165 -4.17 13.81 8.54
N ALA A 166 -5.01 14.60 7.88
CA ALA A 166 -5.43 14.35 6.50
C ALA A 166 -4.26 14.40 5.52
N LEU A 167 -3.40 15.42 5.60
CA LEU A 167 -2.20 15.54 4.76
C LEU A 167 -1.21 14.39 4.99
N ALA A 168 -1.05 13.99 6.25
CA ALA A 168 -0.16 12.92 6.66
C ALA A 168 -0.65 11.56 6.14
N LYS A 169 -1.93 11.25 6.33
CA LYS A 169 -2.57 10.06 5.76
C LYS A 169 -2.44 10.01 4.25
N LEU A 170 -2.66 11.13 3.55
CA LEU A 170 -2.43 11.22 2.11
C LEU A 170 -0.98 10.87 1.75
N LYS A 171 0.00 11.47 2.43
CA LYS A 171 1.43 11.12 2.25
C LYS A 171 1.68 9.62 2.40
N TRP A 172 1.17 8.97 3.45
CA TRP A 172 1.43 7.54 3.64
C TRP A 172 0.64 6.65 2.69
N CYS A 173 -0.52 7.07 2.19
CA CYS A 173 -1.22 6.34 1.12
C CYS A 173 -0.41 6.27 -0.18
N PHE A 174 0.55 7.18 -0.41
CA PHE A 174 1.49 7.09 -1.53
C PHE A 174 2.67 6.14 -1.26
N ASN A 175 2.90 5.75 0.00
CA ASN A 175 4.01 4.88 0.39
C ASN A 175 3.56 3.47 0.77
N ILE A 176 2.29 3.32 1.15
CA ILE A 176 1.71 2.05 1.55
C ILE A 176 1.64 1.09 0.36
N LYS A 177 1.89 -0.18 0.62
CA LYS A 177 1.68 -1.27 -0.34
C LYS A 177 1.04 -2.44 0.41
N PRO A 178 -0.25 -2.74 0.19
CA PRO A 178 -0.75 -4.06 0.53
C PRO A 178 0.09 -5.15 -0.13
N ASP A 179 0.34 -6.25 0.57
CA ASP A 179 1.18 -7.32 0.06
C ASP A 179 0.54 -8.01 -1.16
N LEU A 180 -0.76 -8.29 -1.09
CA LEU A 180 -1.54 -8.83 -2.19
C LEU A 180 -2.91 -8.16 -2.28
N VAL A 181 -3.35 -7.82 -3.49
CA VAL A 181 -4.68 -7.29 -3.78
C VAL A 181 -5.32 -8.12 -4.86
N LEU A 182 -6.56 -8.52 -4.64
CA LEU A 182 -7.39 -9.27 -5.58
C LEU A 182 -8.61 -8.42 -5.92
N MET A 183 -8.85 -8.25 -7.22
CA MET A 183 -10.01 -7.54 -7.76
C MET A 183 -10.84 -8.50 -8.61
N LEU A 184 -12.13 -8.57 -8.30
CA LEU A 184 -13.13 -9.28 -9.08
C LEU A 184 -14.16 -8.28 -9.59
N PRO A 185 -14.67 -8.44 -10.83
CA PRO A 185 -15.69 -7.56 -11.37
C PRO A 185 -16.91 -7.43 -10.45
N GLY A 186 -17.27 -6.19 -10.12
CA GLY A 186 -18.45 -5.86 -9.30
C GLY A 186 -18.34 -6.22 -7.81
N GLN A 187 -17.18 -6.69 -7.33
CA GLN A 187 -16.98 -7.08 -5.93
C GLN A 187 -16.17 -6.04 -5.15
N PRO A 188 -16.25 -6.04 -3.81
CA PRO A 188 -15.27 -5.34 -2.98
C PRO A 188 -13.84 -5.80 -3.31
N VAL A 189 -12.87 -4.91 -3.19
CA VAL A 189 -11.45 -5.27 -3.34
C VAL A 189 -11.01 -6.12 -2.16
N LEU A 190 -10.40 -7.28 -2.41
CA LEU A 190 -9.81 -8.09 -1.35
C LEU A 190 -8.34 -7.69 -1.13
N CYS A 191 -8.06 -7.11 0.02
CA CYS A 191 -6.73 -6.70 0.46
C CYS A 191 -6.17 -7.72 1.45
N VAL A 192 -5.05 -8.34 1.10
CA VAL A 192 -4.38 -9.37 1.89
C VAL A 192 -3.06 -8.84 2.40
N GLU A 193 -2.88 -8.84 3.72
CA GLU A 193 -1.60 -8.59 4.35
C GLU A 193 -0.96 -9.90 4.83
N ALA A 194 0.30 -10.12 4.45
CA ALA A 194 1.10 -11.24 4.85
C ALA A 194 1.91 -10.90 6.11
N LYS A 195 1.75 -11.67 7.17
CA LYS A 195 2.57 -11.55 8.39
C LYS A 195 3.18 -12.90 8.75
N LEU A 196 4.44 -12.95 9.13
CA LEU A 196 5.06 -14.17 9.65
C LEU A 196 5.82 -13.87 10.92
N GLU A 197 6.70 -12.89 10.85
CA GLU A 197 7.64 -12.50 11.91
C GLU A 197 7.33 -11.10 12.41
N SER A 198 7.02 -10.24 11.43
CA SER A 198 6.84 -8.83 11.65
C SER A 198 5.49 -8.56 12.30
N GLY A 199 5.49 -7.64 13.25
CA GLY A 199 4.26 -6.99 13.67
C GLY A 199 3.74 -6.07 12.58
N GLU A 200 2.55 -5.52 12.78
CA GLU A 200 2.02 -4.50 11.91
C GLU A 200 2.87 -3.22 11.96
N GLY A 201 3.13 -2.61 10.80
CA GLY A 201 3.75 -1.31 10.72
C GLY A 201 2.88 -0.21 11.33
N THR A 202 3.51 0.89 11.73
CA THR A 202 2.79 2.06 12.24
C THR A 202 3.37 3.35 11.66
N TYR A 203 2.51 4.36 11.52
CA TYR A 203 2.81 5.68 11.00
C TYR A 203 2.30 6.75 11.95
N PRO A 204 2.99 7.89 12.08
CA PRO A 204 4.32 8.20 11.59
C PRO A 204 5.41 7.38 12.31
N SER A 205 6.62 7.38 11.77
CA SER A 205 7.84 6.88 12.41
C SER A 205 8.95 7.94 12.34
N GLY A 206 10.01 7.78 13.16
CA GLY A 206 11.16 8.70 13.18
C GLY A 206 10.78 10.17 13.41
N ASP A 207 11.40 11.07 12.64
CA ASP A 207 11.25 12.53 12.75
C ASP A 207 9.80 12.99 12.57
N ASP A 208 9.03 12.33 11.70
CA ASP A 208 7.61 12.66 11.49
C ASP A 208 6.80 12.40 12.79
N ALA A 209 7.15 11.35 13.55
CA ALA A 209 6.49 11.02 14.80
C ALA A 209 6.86 12.00 15.92
N GLU A 210 8.13 12.37 16.00
CA GLU A 210 8.59 13.38 16.97
C GLU A 210 7.94 14.74 16.70
N ALA A 211 7.88 15.16 15.43
CA ALA A 211 7.27 16.42 15.03
C ALA A 211 5.78 16.48 15.39
N LEU A 212 5.02 15.39 15.16
CA LEU A 212 3.62 15.30 15.54
C LEU A 212 3.40 15.36 17.04
N ARG A 213 4.17 14.60 17.85
CA ARG A 213 4.04 14.63 19.32
C ARG A 213 4.37 16.01 19.89
N ARG A 214 5.37 16.69 19.34
CA ARG A 214 5.74 18.05 19.76
C ARG A 214 4.66 19.07 19.42
N ALA A 215 4.08 19.00 18.22
CA ALA A 215 3.04 19.93 17.80
C ALA A 215 1.68 19.64 18.46
N PHE A 216 1.39 18.38 18.78
CA PHE A 216 0.11 17.95 19.31
C PHE A 216 0.31 17.01 20.52
N PRO A 217 0.44 17.55 21.75
CA PRO A 217 0.67 16.73 22.95
C PRO A 217 -0.44 15.71 23.24
N THR A 218 -1.64 15.91 22.70
CA THR A 218 -2.78 14.98 22.79
C THR A 218 -2.69 13.81 21.81
N TYR A 219 -1.78 13.85 20.84
CA TYR A 219 -1.52 12.76 19.91
C TYR A 219 -0.79 11.61 20.61
N LYS A 220 -1.53 10.55 20.94
CA LYS A 220 -1.01 9.44 21.76
C LYS A 220 -0.71 8.15 21.01
N LYS A 221 -1.37 7.90 19.87
CA LYS A 221 -1.31 6.60 19.19
C LYS A 221 -0.94 6.77 17.72
N PRO A 222 0.07 6.03 17.23
CA PRO A 222 0.34 6.01 15.80
C PRO A 222 -0.81 5.32 15.04
N TRP A 223 -1.04 5.78 13.82
CA TRP A 223 -1.91 5.11 12.87
C TRP A 223 -1.30 3.77 12.49
N ARG A 224 -2.12 2.72 12.49
CA ARG A 224 -1.65 1.41 12.09
C ARG A 224 -1.62 1.32 10.56
N GLN A 225 -0.80 0.43 10.03
CA GLN A 225 -0.71 0.17 8.59
C GLN A 225 -2.10 -0.09 7.97
N PHE A 226 -2.94 -0.86 8.66
CA PHE A 226 -4.29 -1.20 8.23
C PHE A 226 -5.20 0.03 8.17
N ASP A 227 -5.04 0.98 9.09
CA ASP A 227 -5.79 2.24 9.08
C ASP A 227 -5.45 3.06 7.82
N ILE A 228 -4.19 3.04 7.38
CA ILE A 228 -3.74 3.73 6.15
C ILE A 228 -4.26 3.01 4.91
N GLN A 229 -4.23 1.67 4.86
CA GLN A 229 -4.81 0.91 3.75
C GLN A 229 -6.33 1.13 3.64
N ALA A 230 -7.05 1.11 4.77
CA ALA A 230 -8.49 1.39 4.80
C ALA A 230 -8.80 2.82 4.34
N HIS A 231 -7.96 3.80 4.71
CA HIS A 231 -8.07 5.16 4.21
C HIS A 231 -7.83 5.24 2.70
N LEU A 232 -6.81 4.54 2.18
CA LEU A 232 -6.53 4.47 0.74
C LEU A 232 -7.74 3.97 -0.03
N PHE A 233 -8.25 2.77 0.28
CA PHE A 233 -9.36 2.19 -0.47
C PHE A 233 -10.68 2.94 -0.24
N GLY A 234 -11.06 3.14 1.02
CA GLY A 234 -12.37 3.68 1.37
C GLY A 234 -12.53 5.18 1.12
N LYS A 235 -11.48 5.98 1.29
CA LYS A 235 -11.55 7.45 1.12
C LYS A 235 -10.94 7.91 -0.20
N LEU A 236 -9.70 7.53 -0.47
CA LEU A 236 -8.98 8.09 -1.62
C LEU A 236 -9.39 7.44 -2.94
N LEU A 237 -9.61 6.13 -2.96
CA LEU A 237 -10.05 5.41 -4.16
C LEU A 237 -11.57 5.33 -4.26
N ALA A 238 -12.28 5.52 -3.13
CA ALA A 238 -13.73 5.39 -3.03
C ALA A 238 -14.24 4.02 -3.49
N VAL A 239 -13.50 2.96 -3.14
CA VAL A 239 -13.87 1.56 -3.43
C VAL A 239 -14.16 0.82 -2.13
N SER A 240 -15.16 -0.06 -2.19
CA SER A 240 -15.42 -1.00 -1.10
C SER A 240 -14.29 -2.03 -1.05
N HIS A 241 -13.93 -2.48 0.15
CA HIS A 241 -12.84 -3.43 0.33
C HIS A 241 -13.06 -4.34 1.55
N THR A 242 -12.53 -5.56 1.47
CA THR A 242 -12.34 -6.46 2.60
C THR A 242 -10.86 -6.56 2.88
N GLN A 243 -10.47 -6.48 4.15
CA GLN A 243 -9.08 -6.62 4.56
C GLN A 243 -8.91 -7.86 5.42
N ILE A 244 -7.95 -8.72 5.06
CA ILE A 244 -7.59 -9.90 5.85
C ILE A 244 -6.08 -9.92 6.11
N VAL A 245 -5.70 -10.58 7.21
CA VAL A 245 -4.30 -10.89 7.51
C VAL A 245 -4.11 -12.39 7.40
N VAL A 246 -3.07 -12.81 6.70
CA VAL A 246 -2.60 -14.20 6.70
C VAL A 246 -1.34 -14.27 7.56
N SER A 247 -1.40 -15.06 8.64
CA SER A 247 -0.25 -15.20 9.54
C SER A 247 -0.02 -16.60 10.09
N ARG A 248 0.88 -16.79 11.06
CA ARG A 248 1.02 -18.12 11.70
C ARG A 248 -0.19 -18.49 12.55
N SER A 249 -0.84 -17.48 13.14
CA SER A 249 -1.93 -17.66 14.07
C SER A 249 -2.94 -16.53 13.88
N ALA A 250 -4.22 -16.86 13.77
CA ALA A 250 -5.25 -15.84 13.64
C ALA A 250 -5.36 -15.03 14.94
N ALA A 251 -5.04 -13.73 14.88
CA ALA A 251 -5.19 -12.83 16.02
C ALA A 251 -6.63 -12.29 16.13
N ARG A 252 -7.35 -12.21 15.00
CA ARG A 252 -8.74 -11.78 14.91
C ARG A 252 -9.62 -12.86 14.27
N PRO A 253 -10.95 -12.80 14.48
CA PRO A 253 -11.90 -13.74 13.86
C PRO A 253 -11.82 -13.78 12.33
N GLU A 254 -11.53 -12.66 11.69
CA GLU A 254 -11.40 -12.52 10.23
C GLU A 254 -10.02 -12.93 9.68
N ASP A 255 -9.01 -13.07 10.55
CA ASP A 255 -7.65 -13.42 10.13
C ASP A 255 -7.55 -14.91 9.77
N LEU A 256 -6.71 -15.20 8.79
CA LEU A 256 -6.38 -16.54 8.32
C LEU A 256 -4.97 -16.94 8.77
N THR A 257 -4.74 -18.26 8.84
CA THR A 257 -3.38 -18.78 8.97
C THR A 257 -2.80 -19.22 7.63
N TRP A 258 -1.47 -19.19 7.50
CA TRP A 258 -0.78 -19.76 6.36
C TRP A 258 -1.14 -21.23 6.14
N ALA A 259 -1.35 -21.98 7.23
CA ALA A 259 -1.77 -23.38 7.15
C ALA A 259 -3.19 -23.55 6.58
N GLN A 260 -4.13 -22.68 6.96
CA GLN A 260 -5.48 -22.68 6.36
C GLN A 260 -5.43 -22.33 4.88
N VAL A 261 -4.67 -21.30 4.51
CA VAL A 261 -4.58 -20.83 3.12
C VAL A 261 -3.94 -21.90 2.24
N PHE A 262 -2.71 -22.32 2.56
CA PHE A 262 -1.99 -23.29 1.73
C PHE A 262 -2.56 -24.71 1.82
N GLY A 263 -3.18 -25.09 2.94
CA GLY A 263 -3.84 -26.38 3.08
C GLY A 263 -5.07 -26.55 2.18
N ALA A 264 -5.62 -25.46 1.66
CA ALA A 264 -6.73 -25.48 0.70
C ALA A 264 -6.28 -25.43 -0.77
N MET A 265 -4.97 -25.33 -1.05
CA MET A 265 -4.46 -25.19 -2.42
C MET A 265 -3.99 -26.52 -2.99
N GLU A 266 -4.27 -26.76 -4.27
CA GLU A 266 -3.64 -27.78 -5.09
C GLU A 266 -2.26 -27.30 -5.55
N MET A 267 -1.24 -28.14 -5.40
CA MET A 267 0.15 -27.79 -5.72
C MET A 267 0.77 -28.70 -6.77
N GLU A 268 0.12 -29.80 -7.16
CA GLU A 268 0.69 -30.77 -8.11
C GLU A 268 0.96 -30.17 -9.49
N SER A 269 0.19 -29.17 -9.89
CA SER A 269 0.35 -28.45 -11.17
C SER A 269 1.44 -27.37 -11.14
N SER A 270 2.05 -27.12 -9.97
CA SER A 270 3.10 -26.12 -9.79
C SER A 270 4.51 -26.71 -9.90
N ILE A 271 5.51 -25.84 -9.93
CA ILE A 271 6.91 -26.29 -9.91
C ILE A 271 7.23 -26.93 -8.54
N PRO A 272 8.10 -27.95 -8.47
CA PRO A 272 8.40 -28.69 -7.23
C PRO A 272 8.82 -27.79 -6.07
N PHE A 273 9.48 -26.67 -6.37
CA PHE A 273 9.90 -25.67 -5.39
C PHE A 273 8.73 -25.15 -4.53
N VAL A 274 7.54 -24.95 -5.11
CA VAL A 274 6.37 -24.41 -4.38
C VAL A 274 5.93 -25.39 -3.30
N SER A 275 5.75 -26.67 -3.66
CA SER A 275 5.41 -27.73 -2.71
C SER A 275 6.51 -27.90 -1.65
N GLN A 276 7.78 -27.86 -2.04
CA GLN A 276 8.91 -27.93 -1.10
C GLN A 276 8.92 -26.77 -0.09
N LEU A 277 8.73 -25.53 -0.55
CA LEU A 277 8.66 -24.36 0.32
C LEU A 277 7.51 -24.52 1.33
N VAL A 278 6.31 -24.86 0.85
CA VAL A 278 5.13 -24.91 1.72
C VAL A 278 5.23 -26.03 2.76
N HIS A 279 5.63 -27.24 2.36
CA HIS A 279 5.61 -28.39 3.27
C HIS A 279 6.89 -28.54 4.11
N GLN A 280 8.04 -28.07 3.63
CA GLN A 280 9.32 -28.24 4.34
C GLN A 280 9.73 -27.00 5.15
N ASN A 281 9.10 -25.84 4.93
CA ASN A 281 9.35 -24.65 5.74
C ASN A 281 8.58 -24.70 7.06
N LYS A 282 9.29 -25.02 8.14
CA LYS A 282 8.74 -25.12 9.49
C LYS A 282 8.08 -23.83 9.99
N SER A 283 8.42 -22.67 9.42
CA SER A 283 7.87 -21.39 9.85
C SER A 283 6.37 -21.26 9.52
N LEU A 284 5.86 -22.02 8.55
CA LEU A 284 4.45 -21.99 8.16
C LEU A 284 3.54 -22.81 9.09
N GLY A 285 4.11 -23.70 9.92
CA GLY A 285 3.35 -24.53 10.85
C GLY A 285 2.51 -25.63 10.18
N ILE A 286 2.79 -25.98 8.91
CA ILE A 286 1.98 -26.91 8.10
C ILE A 286 2.33 -28.40 8.36
N GLY A 287 3.39 -28.71 9.10
CA GLY A 287 3.90 -30.08 9.27
C GLY A 287 4.34 -30.44 10.68
N GLY A 288 3.59 -30.00 11.70
CA GLY A 288 3.86 -30.29 13.11
C GLY A 288 2.70 -31.02 13.78
N SER A 289 2.54 -32.30 13.45
CA SER A 289 1.90 -33.33 14.29
C SER A 289 2.89 -34.47 14.45
#